data_AF-A0A4R5V1D2-F1
#
_entry.id   AF-A0A4R5V1D2-F1
#
_cell.length_a   1.000
_cell.length_b   1.000
_cell.length_c   1.000
_cell.angle_alpha   90.00
_cell.angle_beta   90.00
_cell.angle_gamma   90.00
#
_symmetry.space_group_name_H-M   'P 1'
#
loop_
_entity.id
_entity.type
_entity.pdbx_description
1 polymer ?
#
loop_
_entity_poly.entity_id
_entity_poly.type
_entity_poly.pdbx_seq_one_letter_code
_entity_poly.pdbx_strand_id
1 'polypeptide(L)'
;MGLFDFFGLKKAKNSTIKEISFFLNNPDKTVLAGCKKGGYVNLWTKPEMDQVFIYAPGTIGGAGKLGIVPPKFFKSIKAHILRKEDFGFSGPLTNNYDATIIDLSPSSCTISIQLFSAEEQKKRISEIIEKDKQSLREELEKKYRMSKPVEIQFELKEKGFSGLEGLNLKVFDKDYYCENPYECKLQLVNDKNVIIAETFSQKGKVLRVVKAHFNNQELKIEKIKQVQHYLNVVISPDLD
;
A
#
# COMPACT_ATOMS: atom_id res chain seq x y z
N MET A 1 2.13 6.76 56.91
CA MET A 1 2.49 5.38 56.50
C MET A 1 1.55 5.04 55.35
N GLY A 2 1.90 5.10 54.07
CA GLY A 2 3.04 4.53 53.33
C GLY A 2 2.39 3.73 52.19
N LEU A 3 2.22 4.28 50.99
CA LEU A 3 3.12 4.21 49.83
C LEU A 3 3.50 2.78 49.40
N PHE A 4 3.01 2.38 48.21
CA PHE A 4 3.57 1.39 47.25
C PHE A 4 3.75 -0.05 47.79
N ASP A 5 3.67 -1.16 47.04
CA ASP A 5 3.71 -1.45 45.62
C ASP A 5 3.25 -2.91 45.44
N PHE A 6 3.28 -3.43 44.20
CA PHE A 6 3.10 -4.83 43.78
C PHE A 6 1.74 -5.23 43.23
N PHE A 7 1.18 -4.38 42.35
CA PHE A 7 0.67 -4.93 41.10
C PHE A 7 1.84 -5.40 40.23
N GLY A 8 2.36 -6.58 40.54
CA GLY A 8 3.13 -7.39 39.61
C GLY A 8 2.20 -7.98 38.54
N LEU A 9 1.51 -7.11 37.78
CA LEU A 9 0.94 -7.49 36.49
C LEU A 9 2.13 -7.76 35.57
N LYS A 10 2.64 -9.00 35.65
CA LYS A 10 3.41 -9.60 34.58
C LYS A 10 2.59 -9.41 33.32
N LYS A 11 2.93 -8.39 32.53
CA LYS A 11 2.70 -8.38 31.09
C LYS A 11 3.35 -9.65 30.57
N ALA A 12 2.57 -10.72 30.50
CA ALA A 12 2.93 -11.87 29.70
C ALA A 12 2.99 -11.36 28.26
N LYS A 13 4.20 -11.03 27.82
CA LYS A 13 4.60 -11.00 26.41
C LYS A 13 4.30 -12.38 25.84
N ASN A 14 3.07 -12.60 25.41
CA ASN A 14 2.72 -13.71 24.55
C ASN A 14 2.49 -13.14 23.14
N SER A 15 3.60 -12.83 22.47
CA SER A 15 3.64 -12.76 21.00
C SER A 15 3.52 -14.21 20.49
N THR A 16 2.33 -14.79 20.65
CA THR A 16 2.05 -16.15 20.18
C THR A 16 1.53 -16.04 18.77
N ILE A 17 2.48 -16.03 17.83
CA ILE A 17 2.23 -16.37 16.43
C ILE A 17 1.45 -17.68 16.44
N LYS A 18 0.20 -17.65 15.95
CA LYS A 18 -0.62 -18.85 15.85
C LYS A 18 -0.47 -19.41 14.44
N GLU A 19 0.36 -20.43 14.31
CA GLU A 19 0.47 -21.20 13.07
C GLU A 19 -0.60 -22.28 13.02
N ILE A 20 -1.30 -22.36 11.88
CA ILE A 20 -2.37 -23.32 11.62
C ILE A 20 -2.05 -23.99 10.29
N SER A 21 -1.75 -25.29 10.33
CA SER A 21 -1.58 -26.09 9.12
C SER A 21 -2.72 -27.07 8.93
N PHE A 22 -3.21 -27.19 7.70
CA PHE A 22 -4.19 -28.21 7.34
C PHE A 22 -4.10 -28.66 5.90
N PHE A 23 -4.55 -29.89 5.70
CA PHE A 23 -4.74 -30.49 4.39
C PHE A 23 -6.09 -30.07 3.80
N LEU A 24 -6.09 -29.65 2.54
CA LEU A 24 -7.31 -29.44 1.77
C LEU A 24 -7.73 -30.74 1.10
N ASN A 25 -8.83 -31.29 1.57
CA ASN A 25 -9.53 -32.40 0.91
C ASN A 25 -10.26 -31.84 -0.31
N ASN A 26 -9.97 -32.39 -1.49
CA ASN A 26 -10.61 -32.06 -2.76
C ASN A 26 -10.51 -30.57 -3.17
N PRO A 27 -9.29 -30.01 -3.32
CA PRO A 27 -9.13 -28.72 -3.98
C PRO A 27 -9.63 -28.77 -5.43
N ASP A 28 -10.02 -27.62 -5.98
CA ASP A 28 -10.29 -27.51 -7.41
C ASP A 28 -9.02 -27.86 -8.20
N LYS A 29 -9.06 -28.97 -8.95
CA LYS A 29 -7.90 -29.50 -9.67
C LYS A 29 -7.40 -28.55 -10.77
N THR A 30 -8.30 -27.81 -11.40
CA THR A 30 -7.96 -26.85 -12.46
C THR A 30 -7.19 -25.69 -11.86
N VAL A 31 -7.63 -25.21 -10.70
CA VAL A 31 -6.97 -24.14 -9.96
C VAL A 31 -5.65 -24.63 -9.36
N LEU A 32 -5.64 -25.84 -8.78
CA LEU A 32 -4.47 -26.46 -8.17
C LEU A 32 -3.32 -26.65 -9.16
N ALA A 33 -3.60 -26.97 -10.43
CA ALA A 33 -2.60 -27.11 -11.47
C ALA A 33 -1.80 -25.80 -11.72
N GLY A 34 -2.39 -24.64 -11.41
CA GLY A 34 -1.71 -23.34 -11.48
C GLY A 34 -0.96 -22.96 -10.19
N CYS A 35 -1.04 -23.77 -9.14
CA CYS A 35 -0.38 -23.53 -7.86
C CYS A 35 1.05 -24.10 -7.85
N LYS A 36 1.88 -23.54 -6.96
CA LYS A 36 3.21 -24.05 -6.67
C LYS A 36 3.45 -24.09 -5.16
N LYS A 37 4.30 -25.02 -4.72
CA LYS A 37 4.82 -25.03 -3.35
C LYS A 37 5.53 -23.68 -3.07
N GLY A 38 5.28 -23.13 -1.88
CA GLY A 38 5.68 -21.77 -1.50
C GLY A 38 4.81 -20.66 -2.08
N GLY A 39 3.77 -20.97 -2.86
CA GLY A 39 2.84 -19.97 -3.38
C GLY A 39 1.95 -19.38 -2.27
N TYR A 40 1.79 -18.05 -2.28
CA TYR A 40 0.88 -17.34 -1.38
C TYR A 40 -0.57 -17.50 -1.81
N VAL A 41 -1.45 -17.87 -0.87
CA VAL A 41 -2.89 -17.98 -1.09
C VAL A 41 -3.62 -16.87 -0.33
N ASN A 42 -4.77 -16.46 -0.86
CA ASN A 42 -5.59 -15.44 -0.21
C ASN A 42 -6.76 -16.09 0.54
N LEU A 43 -7.04 -15.59 1.73
CA LEU A 43 -8.22 -15.95 2.51
C LEU A 43 -9.27 -14.84 2.37
N TRP A 44 -10.52 -15.24 2.18
CA TRP A 44 -11.61 -14.28 2.04
C TRP A 44 -12.90 -14.78 2.69
N THR A 45 -13.61 -13.87 3.35
CA THR A 45 -14.88 -14.12 4.02
C THR A 45 -15.61 -12.78 4.24
N LYS A 46 -16.87 -12.85 4.65
CA LYS A 46 -17.69 -11.71 5.09
C LYS A 46 -18.28 -11.96 6.48
N PRO A 47 -18.71 -10.92 7.22
CA PRO A 47 -19.30 -11.07 8.55
C PRO A 47 -20.44 -12.09 8.62
N GLU A 48 -21.30 -12.15 7.62
CA GLU A 48 -22.48 -13.02 7.52
C GLU A 48 -22.16 -14.46 7.07
N MET A 49 -20.97 -14.70 6.51
CA MET A 49 -20.62 -16.01 5.96
C MET A 49 -20.18 -17.00 7.04
N ASP A 50 -20.56 -18.26 6.90
CA ASP A 50 -20.19 -19.37 7.79
C ASP A 50 -18.90 -20.10 7.34
N GLN A 51 -18.21 -19.57 6.32
CA GLN A 51 -17.02 -20.17 5.73
C GLN A 51 -15.95 -19.12 5.43
N VAL A 52 -14.69 -19.58 5.39
CA VAL A 52 -13.55 -18.83 4.86
C VAL A 52 -13.07 -19.54 3.60
N PHE A 53 -13.11 -18.83 2.48
CA PHE A 53 -12.64 -19.32 1.19
C PHE A 53 -11.14 -19.09 1.05
N ILE A 54 -10.51 -20.02 0.34
CA ILE A 54 -9.08 -19.98 0.01
C ILE A 54 -8.99 -19.81 -1.50
N TYR A 55 -8.24 -18.82 -1.93
CA TYR A 55 -8.02 -18.49 -3.33
C TYR A 55 -6.55 -18.69 -3.70
N ALA A 56 -6.34 -19.19 -4.92
CA ALA A 56 -5.01 -19.42 -5.45
C ALA A 56 -4.20 -18.11 -5.63
N PRO A 57 -2.87 -18.20 -5.77
CA PRO A 57 -2.03 -17.03 -5.97
C PRO A 57 -2.46 -16.21 -7.20
N GLY A 58 -2.55 -14.89 -7.06
CA GLY A 58 -2.76 -13.96 -8.18
C GLY A 58 -4.18 -13.91 -8.75
N THR A 59 -5.16 -14.53 -8.11
CA THR A 59 -6.54 -14.56 -8.60
C THR A 59 -7.37 -13.40 -8.03
N ILE A 60 -8.10 -12.67 -8.87
CA ILE A 60 -8.94 -11.50 -8.53
C ILE A 60 -10.39 -11.79 -8.94
N GLY A 61 -11.38 -11.32 -8.17
CA GLY A 61 -12.78 -11.30 -8.61
C GLY A 61 -13.55 -12.62 -8.47
N GLY A 62 -13.15 -13.52 -7.58
CA GLY A 62 -13.90 -14.76 -7.28
C GLY A 62 -13.54 -15.96 -8.16
N ALA A 63 -12.75 -15.77 -9.23
CA ALA A 63 -12.08 -16.87 -9.91
C ALA A 63 -10.95 -17.44 -9.03
N GLY A 64 -10.63 -18.73 -9.19
CA GLY A 64 -9.48 -19.33 -8.50
C GLY A 64 -9.72 -19.78 -7.07
N LYS A 65 -10.99 -20.05 -6.69
CA LYS A 65 -11.29 -20.69 -5.41
C LYS A 65 -10.62 -22.07 -5.37
N LEU A 66 -9.64 -22.20 -4.49
CA LEU A 66 -8.91 -23.43 -4.26
C LEU A 66 -9.67 -24.37 -3.31
N GLY A 67 -10.35 -23.80 -2.30
CA GLY A 67 -11.08 -24.58 -1.30
C GLY A 67 -11.65 -23.75 -0.16
N ILE A 68 -11.95 -24.42 0.95
CA ILE A 68 -12.45 -23.81 2.19
C ILE A 68 -11.58 -24.19 3.38
N VAL A 69 -11.44 -23.26 4.33
CA VAL A 69 -10.81 -23.53 5.62
C VAL A 69 -11.64 -24.59 6.38
N PRO A 70 -11.01 -25.62 6.98
CA PRO A 70 -11.72 -26.61 7.77
C PRO A 70 -12.53 -25.99 8.93
N PRO A 71 -13.76 -26.49 9.22
CA PRO A 71 -14.65 -25.91 10.24
C PRO A 71 -14.00 -25.74 11.63
N LYS A 72 -13.08 -26.64 12.01
CA LYS A 72 -12.35 -26.56 13.29
C LYS A 72 -11.52 -25.29 13.46
N PHE A 73 -11.08 -24.66 12.37
CA PHE A 73 -10.25 -23.45 12.38
C PHE A 73 -11.02 -22.19 11.96
N PHE A 74 -12.20 -22.36 11.37
CA PHE A 74 -13.04 -21.30 10.82
C PHE A 74 -13.17 -20.09 11.78
N LYS A 75 -13.63 -20.32 13.02
CA LYS A 75 -13.88 -19.23 13.97
C LYS A 75 -12.63 -18.39 14.26
N SER A 76 -11.48 -19.05 14.48
CA SER A 76 -10.22 -18.35 14.77
C SER A 76 -9.73 -17.53 13.58
N ILE A 77 -9.77 -18.12 12.38
CA ILE A 77 -9.27 -17.47 11.16
C ILE A 77 -10.21 -16.33 10.73
N LYS A 78 -11.53 -16.55 10.74
CA LYS A 78 -12.52 -15.50 10.43
C LYS A 78 -12.38 -14.30 11.36
N ALA A 79 -12.24 -14.55 12.67
CA ALA A 79 -12.07 -13.47 13.65
C ALA A 79 -10.81 -12.63 13.39
N HIS A 80 -9.72 -13.24 12.90
CA HIS A 80 -8.54 -12.49 12.47
C HIS A 80 -8.83 -11.72 11.20
N ILE A 81 -9.23 -12.36 10.10
CA ILE A 81 -9.43 -11.69 8.80
C ILE A 81 -10.37 -10.47 8.90
N LEU A 82 -11.43 -10.57 9.70
CA LEU A 82 -12.41 -9.49 9.86
C LEU A 82 -12.01 -8.42 10.88
N ARG A 83 -10.93 -8.63 11.64
CA ARG A 83 -10.41 -7.62 12.55
C ARG A 83 -9.82 -6.48 11.73
N LYS A 84 -10.51 -5.34 11.73
CA LYS A 84 -9.96 -4.08 11.24
C LYS A 84 -9.22 -3.41 12.38
N GLU A 85 -7.91 -3.26 12.24
CA GLU A 85 -7.14 -2.36 13.09
C GLU A 85 -6.69 -1.18 12.24
N ASP A 86 -7.00 0.02 12.71
CA ASP A 86 -6.42 1.24 12.18
C ASP A 86 -5.22 1.59 13.04
N PHE A 87 -4.04 1.46 12.45
CA PHE A 87 -2.78 1.78 13.12
C PHE A 87 -2.36 3.24 12.94
N GLY A 88 -3.18 4.07 12.28
CA GLY A 88 -2.92 5.48 12.03
C GLY A 88 -1.83 5.74 10.99
N PHE A 89 -1.53 4.76 10.12
CA PHE A 89 -0.56 4.90 9.05
C PHE A 89 -1.26 5.03 7.69
N SER A 90 -0.81 5.97 6.85
CA SER A 90 -1.06 5.91 5.41
C SER A 90 -0.05 4.93 4.79
N GLY A 91 -0.52 3.78 4.28
CA GLY A 91 0.37 2.71 3.85
C GLY A 91 -0.34 1.48 3.28
N PRO A 92 0.41 0.43 2.90
CA PRO A 92 -0.15 -0.76 2.28
C PRO A 92 -1.10 -1.46 3.25
N LEU A 93 -2.27 -1.82 2.74
CA LEU A 93 -3.18 -2.73 3.42
C LEU A 93 -2.53 -4.11 3.45
N THR A 94 -1.84 -4.42 4.53
CA THR A 94 -1.31 -5.77 4.76
C THR A 94 -2.37 -6.60 5.46
N ASN A 95 -2.53 -7.83 4.99
CA ASN A 95 -3.33 -8.82 5.69
C ASN A 95 -2.72 -9.07 7.08
N ASN A 96 -3.57 -9.31 8.07
CA ASN A 96 -3.13 -9.74 9.40
C ASN A 96 -2.86 -11.25 9.50
N TYR A 97 -2.59 -11.87 8.35
CA TYR A 97 -2.20 -13.25 8.22
C TYR A 97 -1.29 -13.42 7.00
N ASP A 98 -0.50 -14.48 7.01
CA ASP A 98 0.19 -15.01 5.84
C ASP A 98 -0.32 -16.42 5.61
N ALA A 99 -0.63 -16.79 4.37
CA ALA A 99 -1.09 -18.13 4.03
C ALA A 99 -0.31 -18.65 2.82
N THR A 100 0.28 -19.83 2.97
CA THR A 100 1.20 -20.40 1.97
C THR A 100 0.93 -21.88 1.75
N ILE A 101 1.16 -22.34 0.52
CA ILE A 101 1.12 -23.77 0.18
C ILE A 101 2.45 -24.39 0.60
N ILE A 102 2.44 -25.23 1.63
CA ILE A 102 3.66 -25.88 2.13
C ILE A 102 3.89 -27.27 1.51
N ASP A 103 2.82 -27.89 1.00
CA ASP A 103 2.90 -29.15 0.28
C ASP A 103 1.85 -29.23 -0.82
N LEU A 104 2.19 -29.89 -1.92
CA LEU A 104 1.38 -29.91 -3.14
C LEU A 104 1.46 -31.28 -3.80
N SER A 105 0.29 -31.86 -4.09
CA SER A 105 0.13 -33.07 -4.89
C SER A 105 -0.85 -32.81 -6.05
N PRO A 106 -0.98 -33.72 -7.04
CA PRO A 106 -1.93 -33.56 -8.14
C PRO A 106 -3.41 -33.48 -7.73
N SER A 107 -3.74 -33.88 -6.50
CA SER A 107 -5.13 -33.94 -6.02
C SER A 107 -5.35 -33.31 -4.65
N SER A 108 -4.31 -32.74 -4.06
CA SER A 108 -4.37 -32.15 -2.72
C SER A 108 -3.28 -31.12 -2.49
N CYS A 109 -3.47 -30.29 -1.48
CA CYS A 109 -2.42 -29.41 -0.97
C CYS A 109 -2.53 -29.23 0.53
N THR A 110 -1.41 -28.92 1.16
CA THR A 110 -1.34 -28.52 2.56
C THR A 110 -1.03 -27.02 2.62
N ILE A 111 -1.81 -26.30 3.41
CA ILE A 111 -1.67 -24.86 3.61
C ILE A 111 -1.24 -24.61 5.04
N SER A 112 -0.23 -23.76 5.22
CA SER A 112 0.10 -23.15 6.51
C SER A 112 -0.41 -21.72 6.52
N ILE A 113 -1.09 -21.36 7.61
CA ILE A 113 -1.59 -20.02 7.88
C ILE A 113 -0.92 -19.52 9.16
N GLN A 114 -0.22 -18.40 9.06
CA GLN A 114 0.33 -17.67 10.18
C GLN A 114 -0.59 -16.51 10.51
N LEU A 115 -1.17 -16.50 11.71
CA LEU A 115 -1.99 -15.38 12.19
C LEU A 115 -1.14 -14.44 13.04
N PHE A 116 -1.20 -13.14 12.74
CA PHE A 116 -0.45 -12.11 13.45
C PHE A 116 -1.32 -11.42 14.50
N SER A 117 -0.74 -11.16 15.66
CA SER A 117 -1.30 -10.25 16.66
C SER A 117 -1.29 -8.79 16.16
N ALA A 118 -2.04 -7.93 16.85
CA ALA A 118 -2.05 -6.49 16.64
C ALA A 118 -0.64 -5.88 16.62
N GLU A 119 0.18 -6.23 17.63
CA GLU A 119 1.54 -5.72 17.79
C GLU A 119 2.45 -6.18 16.65
N GLU A 120 2.33 -7.44 16.22
CA GLU A 120 3.10 -8.00 15.10
C GLU A 120 2.68 -7.38 13.77
N GLN A 121 1.38 -7.23 13.53
CA GLN A 121 0.89 -6.56 12.33
C GLN A 121 1.37 -5.12 12.27
N LYS A 122 1.28 -4.38 13.37
CA LYS A 122 1.83 -3.02 13.50
C LYS A 122 3.32 -2.99 13.17
N LYS A 123 4.09 -3.93 13.73
CA LYS A 123 5.53 -4.04 13.47
C LYS A 123 5.81 -4.31 11.99
N ARG A 124 5.12 -5.26 11.37
CA ARG A 124 5.26 -5.57 9.93
C ARG A 124 4.96 -4.37 9.05
N ILE A 125 3.87 -3.66 9.32
CA ILE A 125 3.52 -2.44 8.58
C ILE A 125 4.62 -1.39 8.74
N SER A 126 5.10 -1.17 9.97
CA SER A 126 6.17 -0.21 10.21
C SER A 126 7.47 -0.57 9.50
N GLU A 127 7.85 -1.86 9.48
CA GLU A 127 9.06 -2.34 8.78
C GLU A 127 8.95 -2.13 7.26
N ILE A 128 7.76 -2.36 6.68
CA ILE A 128 7.51 -2.09 5.26
C ILE A 128 7.59 -0.60 4.97
N ILE A 129 6.95 0.22 5.80
CA ILE A 129 6.98 1.69 5.65
C ILE A 129 8.44 2.16 5.69
N GLU A 130 9.21 1.80 6.72
CA GLU A 130 10.61 2.21 6.84
C GLU A 130 11.47 1.74 5.66
N LYS A 131 11.26 0.51 5.17
CA LYS A 131 11.92 0.03 3.95
C LYS A 131 11.56 0.88 2.73
N ASP A 132 10.29 1.25 2.56
CA ASP A 132 9.85 2.07 1.45
C ASP A 132 10.35 3.53 1.56
N LYS A 133 10.44 4.08 2.78
CA LYS A 133 11.09 5.38 3.04
C LYS A 133 12.55 5.35 2.58
N GLN A 134 13.29 4.33 3.01
CA GLN A 134 14.70 4.17 2.65
C GLN A 134 14.88 3.98 1.13
N SER A 135 14.07 3.13 0.51
CA SER A 135 14.09 2.91 -0.94
C SER A 135 13.79 4.20 -1.71
N LEU A 136 12.83 5.00 -1.24
CA LEU A 136 12.49 6.27 -1.86
C LEU A 136 13.62 7.29 -1.71
N ARG A 137 14.23 7.37 -0.52
CA ARG A 137 15.39 8.24 -0.28
C ARG A 137 16.52 7.95 -1.26
N GLU A 138 16.90 6.67 -1.39
CA GLU A 138 17.90 6.22 -2.35
C GLU A 138 17.50 6.54 -3.79
N GLU A 139 16.21 6.42 -4.12
CA GLU A 139 15.71 6.76 -5.46
C GLU A 139 15.83 8.26 -5.76
N LEU A 140 15.55 9.13 -4.78
CA LEU A 140 15.63 10.58 -4.89
C LEU A 140 17.08 11.11 -4.87
N GLU A 141 18.04 10.32 -4.42
CA GLU A 141 19.48 10.64 -4.44
C GLU A 141 20.18 10.21 -5.74
N LYS A 142 19.57 9.30 -6.51
CA LYS A 142 20.12 8.86 -7.79
C LYS A 142 20.15 10.01 -8.80
N LYS A 143 21.27 10.07 -9.54
CA LYS A 143 21.40 10.93 -10.71
C LYS A 143 20.26 10.66 -11.69
N TYR A 144 19.53 11.69 -12.07
CA TYR A 144 18.40 11.59 -12.96
C TYR A 144 18.25 12.85 -13.79
N ARG A 145 17.90 12.67 -15.07
CA ARG A 145 17.56 13.76 -15.99
C ARG A 145 16.29 13.37 -16.75
N MET A 146 15.26 14.20 -16.64
CA MET A 146 14.03 14.03 -17.40
C MET A 146 14.28 14.34 -18.87
N SER A 147 14.02 13.37 -19.75
CA SER A 147 14.25 13.49 -21.19
C SER A 147 13.00 13.82 -22.00
N LYS A 148 11.80 13.58 -21.45
CA LYS A 148 10.53 13.82 -22.12
C LYS A 148 9.57 14.53 -21.18
N PRO A 149 8.68 15.41 -21.71
CA PRO A 149 7.60 15.98 -20.94
C PRO A 149 6.73 14.92 -20.27
N VAL A 150 6.04 15.32 -19.22
CA VAL A 150 5.07 14.49 -18.50
C VAL A 150 3.80 15.28 -18.24
N GLU A 151 2.66 14.71 -18.62
CA GLU A 151 1.35 15.26 -18.29
C GLU A 151 0.89 14.73 -16.94
N ILE A 152 0.72 15.63 -15.97
CA ILE A 152 0.27 15.34 -14.61
C ILE A 152 -1.10 15.99 -14.40
N GLN A 153 -2.03 15.24 -13.84
CA GLN A 153 -3.33 15.75 -13.45
C GLN A 153 -3.30 16.27 -12.01
N PHE A 154 -3.86 17.46 -11.80
CA PHE A 154 -4.04 18.10 -10.50
C PHE A 154 -5.53 18.27 -10.23
N GLU A 155 -5.96 18.07 -9.00
CA GLU A 155 -7.32 18.36 -8.54
C GLU A 155 -7.37 19.78 -7.98
N LEU A 156 -8.33 20.56 -8.48
CA LEU A 156 -8.56 21.93 -8.02
C LEU A 156 -9.11 21.94 -6.59
N LYS A 157 -8.55 22.80 -5.73
CA LYS A 157 -9.09 23.02 -4.37
C LYS A 157 -10.44 23.75 -4.39
N GLU A 158 -10.63 24.63 -5.36
CA GLU A 158 -11.85 25.41 -5.51
C GLU A 158 -12.44 25.27 -6.92
N LYS A 159 -13.77 25.18 -6.99
CA LYS A 159 -14.49 25.08 -8.26
C LYS A 159 -14.46 26.43 -8.98
N GLY A 160 -14.17 26.42 -10.28
CA GLY A 160 -14.30 27.61 -11.14
C GLY A 160 -13.10 28.55 -11.12
N PHE A 161 -11.93 28.10 -10.65
CA PHE A 161 -10.70 28.88 -10.76
C PHE A 161 -10.41 29.28 -12.22
N SER A 162 -10.27 30.58 -12.48
CA SER A 162 -10.13 31.15 -13.84
C SER A 162 -8.73 31.70 -14.14
N GLY A 163 -7.82 31.74 -13.16
CA GLY A 163 -6.49 32.36 -13.29
C GLY A 163 -5.38 31.35 -13.59
N LEU A 164 -5.40 30.71 -14.77
CA LEU A 164 -4.40 29.70 -15.12
C LEU A 164 -2.99 30.29 -15.40
N GLU A 165 -2.90 31.60 -15.59
CA GLU A 165 -1.64 32.33 -15.76
C GLU A 165 -0.92 32.52 -14.41
N GLY A 166 0.41 32.51 -14.41
CA GLY A 166 1.22 32.69 -13.20
C GLY A 166 1.16 31.51 -12.21
N LEU A 167 0.74 30.33 -12.67
CA LEU A 167 0.83 29.12 -11.86
C LEU A 167 2.25 28.59 -11.87
N ASN A 168 2.76 28.31 -10.67
CA ASN A 168 4.07 27.76 -10.43
C ASN A 168 3.96 26.36 -9.83
N LEU A 169 4.92 25.50 -10.17
CA LEU A 169 5.03 24.18 -9.58
C LEU A 169 5.74 24.27 -8.24
N LYS A 170 5.07 23.82 -7.18
CA LYS A 170 5.67 23.67 -5.85
C LYS A 170 6.02 22.20 -5.61
N VAL A 171 7.32 21.97 -5.48
CA VAL A 171 7.91 20.69 -5.06
C VAL A 171 8.26 20.82 -3.58
N PHE A 172 7.85 19.85 -2.76
CA PHE A 172 8.24 19.79 -1.35
C PHE A 172 9.72 19.45 -1.19
N ASP A 173 10.25 19.61 0.03
CA ASP A 173 11.57 19.12 0.37
C ASP A 173 11.63 17.58 0.32
N LYS A 174 12.86 17.05 0.35
CA LYS A 174 13.10 15.61 0.26
C LYS A 174 12.52 14.86 1.46
N ASP A 175 12.57 15.47 2.65
CA ASP A 175 12.13 14.85 3.90
C ASP A 175 10.62 14.60 3.89
N TYR A 176 9.82 15.55 3.38
CA TYR A 176 8.39 15.37 3.18
C TYR A 176 8.05 14.10 2.39
N TYR A 177 8.71 13.86 1.26
CA TYR A 177 8.45 12.68 0.45
C TYR A 177 8.88 11.39 1.16
N CYS A 178 10.01 11.43 1.87
CA CYS A 178 10.52 10.29 2.61
C CYS A 178 9.63 9.94 3.81
N GLU A 179 9.04 10.93 4.48
CA GLU A 179 8.07 10.70 5.55
C GLU A 179 6.74 10.17 5.02
N ASN A 180 6.37 10.53 3.79
CA ASN A 180 5.08 10.22 3.18
C ASN A 180 5.22 9.46 1.83
N PRO A 181 5.80 8.24 1.83
CA PRO A 181 6.15 7.52 0.60
C PRO A 181 4.96 7.08 -0.26
N TYR A 182 3.73 7.17 0.26
CA TYR A 182 2.50 6.81 -0.46
C TYR A 182 1.66 8.01 -0.91
N GLU A 183 1.96 9.21 -0.40
CA GLU A 183 1.21 10.43 -0.71
C GLU A 183 1.90 11.33 -1.74
N CYS A 184 3.10 10.94 -2.22
CA CYS A 184 3.97 11.74 -3.09
C CYS A 184 3.20 12.65 -4.04
N LYS A 185 3.09 13.93 -3.67
CA LYS A 185 2.27 14.92 -4.37
C LYS A 185 3.04 16.17 -4.73
N LEU A 186 2.54 16.85 -5.75
CA LEU A 186 2.96 18.19 -6.15
C LEU A 186 1.80 19.16 -5.93
N GLN A 187 2.14 20.44 -5.79
CA GLN A 187 1.15 21.51 -5.71
C GLN A 187 1.35 22.49 -6.87
N LEU A 188 0.25 23.03 -7.37
CA LEU A 188 0.25 24.25 -8.17
C LEU A 188 -0.09 25.41 -7.25
N VAL A 189 0.76 26.42 -7.26
CA VAL A 189 0.58 27.64 -6.48
C VAL A 189 0.57 28.86 -7.38
N ASN A 190 -0.12 29.92 -6.97
CA ASN A 190 0.00 31.22 -7.64
C ASN A 190 1.23 32.00 -7.14
N ASP A 191 1.43 33.21 -7.66
CA ASP A 191 2.53 34.12 -7.26
C ASP A 191 2.54 34.49 -5.76
N LYS A 192 1.40 34.32 -5.07
CA LYS A 192 1.27 34.53 -3.62
C LYS A 192 1.48 33.24 -2.81
N ASN A 193 1.97 32.17 -3.45
CA ASN A 193 2.16 30.84 -2.86
C ASN A 193 0.85 30.20 -2.31
N VAL A 194 -0.31 30.62 -2.82
CA VAL A 194 -1.61 30.03 -2.47
C VAL A 194 -1.81 28.76 -3.29
N ILE A 195 -2.18 27.67 -2.63
CA ILE A 195 -2.39 26.37 -3.26
C ILE A 195 -3.68 26.40 -4.09
N ILE A 196 -3.54 26.23 -5.40
CA ILE A 196 -4.65 26.20 -6.35
C ILE A 196 -5.10 24.76 -6.61
N ALA A 197 -4.14 23.85 -6.74
CA ALA A 197 -4.41 22.45 -7.05
C ALA A 197 -3.32 21.53 -6.49
N GLU A 198 -3.65 20.27 -6.27
CA GLU A 198 -2.68 19.24 -5.86
C GLU A 198 -2.86 17.94 -6.65
N THR A 199 -1.78 17.20 -6.84
CA THR A 199 -1.84 15.90 -7.53
C THR A 199 -2.45 14.84 -6.64
N PHE A 200 -3.15 13.89 -7.25
CA PHE A 200 -3.60 12.66 -6.61
C PHE A 200 -3.12 11.44 -7.42
N SER A 201 -2.88 10.33 -6.73
CA SER A 201 -2.74 8.97 -7.28
C SER A 201 -1.87 8.83 -8.56
N GLN A 202 -0.76 9.57 -8.66
CA GLN A 202 0.13 9.58 -9.84
C GLN A 202 1.62 9.49 -9.47
N LYS A 203 1.94 8.70 -8.44
CA LYS A 203 3.29 8.58 -7.85
C LYS A 203 4.42 8.49 -8.90
N GLY A 204 4.30 7.62 -9.90
CA GLY A 204 5.34 7.45 -10.92
C GLY A 204 5.62 8.72 -11.75
N LYS A 205 4.57 9.47 -12.12
CA LYS A 205 4.72 10.73 -12.88
C LYS A 205 5.25 11.84 -11.97
N VAL A 206 4.74 11.94 -10.75
CA VAL A 206 5.20 12.90 -9.74
C VAL A 206 6.68 12.69 -9.44
N LEU A 207 7.11 11.46 -9.18
CA LEU A 207 8.51 11.16 -8.88
C LEU A 207 9.46 11.53 -10.02
N ARG A 208 9.04 11.44 -11.29
CA ARG A 208 9.87 11.92 -12.42
C ARG A 208 10.16 13.42 -12.30
N VAL A 209 9.18 14.21 -11.91
CA VAL A 209 9.30 15.67 -11.73
C VAL A 209 10.12 15.98 -10.48
N VAL A 210 9.82 15.34 -9.35
CA VAL A 210 10.55 15.51 -8.09
C VAL A 210 12.03 15.17 -8.25
N LYS A 211 12.35 14.06 -8.92
CA LYS A 211 13.74 13.65 -9.18
C LYS A 211 14.48 14.64 -10.06
N ALA A 212 13.84 15.16 -11.12
CA ALA A 212 14.45 16.18 -11.96
C ALA A 212 14.77 17.45 -11.15
N HIS A 213 13.81 17.90 -10.33
CA HIS A 213 13.99 19.05 -9.44
C HIS A 213 15.18 18.87 -8.47
N PHE A 214 15.28 17.74 -7.77
CA PHE A 214 16.41 17.46 -6.86
C PHE A 214 17.75 17.19 -7.57
N ASN A 215 17.73 17.01 -8.89
CA ASN A 215 18.94 16.94 -9.71
C ASN A 215 19.28 18.31 -10.34
N ASN A 216 18.69 19.41 -9.82
CA ASN A 216 18.89 20.78 -10.30
C ASN A 216 18.54 20.98 -11.77
N GLN A 217 17.62 20.16 -12.31
CA GLN A 217 17.11 20.37 -13.65
C GLN A 217 15.96 21.38 -13.58
N GLU A 218 16.08 22.45 -14.36
CA GLU A 218 14.99 23.42 -14.51
C GLU A 218 13.81 22.77 -15.23
N LEU A 219 12.61 23.07 -14.74
CA LEU A 219 11.36 22.52 -15.24
C LEU A 219 10.40 23.67 -15.49
N LYS A 220 9.70 23.59 -16.62
CA LYS A 220 8.67 24.57 -16.98
C LYS A 220 7.32 23.92 -17.18
N ILE A 221 6.28 24.71 -16.94
CA ILE A 221 4.91 24.34 -17.31
C ILE A 221 4.70 24.79 -18.75
N GLU A 222 4.58 23.83 -19.68
CA GLU A 222 4.37 24.13 -21.10
C GLU A 222 2.92 24.41 -21.43
N LYS A 223 2.02 23.70 -20.74
CA LYS A 223 0.59 23.74 -21.05
C LYS A 223 -0.23 23.41 -19.83
N ILE A 224 -1.29 24.18 -19.64
CA ILE A 224 -2.34 23.91 -18.65
C ILE A 224 -3.66 23.77 -19.40
N LYS A 225 -4.39 22.69 -19.15
CA LYS A 225 -5.73 22.47 -19.66
C LYS A 225 -6.66 22.12 -18.51
N GLN A 226 -7.67 22.95 -18.28
CA GLN A 226 -8.71 22.64 -17.33
C GLN A 226 -9.74 21.67 -17.92
N VAL A 227 -10.08 20.64 -17.15
CA VAL A 227 -11.12 19.65 -17.46
C VAL A 227 -11.95 19.46 -16.19
N GLN A 228 -13.13 20.06 -16.16
CA GLN A 228 -14.03 20.04 -14.98
C GLN A 228 -13.32 20.53 -13.70
N HIS A 229 -13.12 19.63 -12.73
CA HIS A 229 -12.47 19.89 -11.43
C HIS A 229 -10.97 19.56 -11.44
N TYR A 230 -10.40 19.31 -12.62
CA TYR A 230 -8.99 18.95 -12.79
C TYR A 230 -8.25 19.92 -13.69
N LEU A 231 -6.94 20.03 -13.46
CA LEU A 231 -5.97 20.65 -14.36
C LEU A 231 -5.03 19.57 -14.88
N ASN A 232 -4.99 19.39 -16.20
CA ASN A 232 -3.94 18.62 -16.85
C ASN A 232 -2.79 19.58 -17.18
N VAL A 233 -1.63 19.32 -16.57
CA VAL A 233 -0.45 20.17 -16.70
C VAL A 233 0.67 19.38 -17.35
N VAL A 234 1.20 19.89 -18.45
CA VAL A 234 2.38 19.35 -19.12
C VAL A 234 3.61 20.03 -18.54
N ILE A 235 4.46 19.23 -17.90
CA ILE A 235 5.72 19.67 -17.30
C ILE A 235 6.84 19.12 -18.15
N SER A 236 7.75 19.98 -18.60
CA SER A 236 8.89 19.62 -19.44
C SER A 236 10.20 20.09 -18.83
N PRO A 237 11.32 19.45 -19.22
CA PRO A 237 12.62 20.03 -18.92
C PRO A 237 12.75 21.36 -19.63
N ASP A 238 13.26 22.38 -18.94
CA ASP A 238 13.73 23.54 -19.66
C ASP A 238 15.00 23.16 -20.42
N LEU A 239 14.95 23.36 -21.73
CA LEU A 239 16.05 23.07 -22.64
C LEU A 239 16.56 24.44 -23.08
N ASP A 240 17.41 25.03 -22.25
CA ASP A 240 18.33 26.07 -22.71
C ASP A 240 19.26 25.50 -23.78
#